data_AF-A0A0F4KX22-F1
#
_entry.id   AF-A0A0F4KX22-F1
#
_cell.length_a   1.000
_cell.length_b   1.000
_cell.length_c   1.000
_cell.angle_alpha   90.00
_cell.angle_beta   90.00
_cell.angle_gamma   90.00
#
_symmetry.space_group_name_H-M   'P 1'
#
loop_
_entity.id
_entity.type
_entity.pdbx_description
1 polymer ?
#
loop_
_entity_poly.entity_id
_entity_poly.type
_entity_poly.pdbx_seq_one_letter_code
_entity_poly.pdbx_strand_id
1 'polypeptide(L)'
;MATMAYSEKSVAAFLNFYVHHLRDNDLEILSKYDVDHHVTELNVFILHDRNFRMKDIVPVLMNQHGEIINLLLEDLIANAHLDMEQLDTPQAWENWYRGQKAQIHEPER
;
A
#
# COMPACT_ATOMS: atom_id res chain seq x y z
N MET A 1 -18.89 5.09 -7.28
CA MET A 1 -17.82 5.15 -6.25
C MET A 1 -17.50 3.72 -5.89
N ALA A 2 -16.22 3.35 -5.83
CA ALA A 2 -15.82 2.04 -5.35
C ALA A 2 -16.19 1.90 -3.86
N THR A 3 -16.64 0.71 -3.45
CA THR A 3 -16.92 0.41 -2.04
C THR A 3 -15.60 0.09 -1.35
N MET A 4 -15.26 0.82 -0.29
CA MET A 4 -14.09 0.52 0.54
C MET A 4 -14.47 -0.38 1.71
N ALA A 5 -13.72 -1.45 1.93
CA ALA A 5 -13.90 -2.33 3.09
C ALA A 5 -13.38 -1.69 4.39
N TYR A 6 -12.45 -0.74 4.27
CA TYR A 6 -11.80 -0.03 5.37
C TYR A 6 -12.19 1.45 5.39
N SER A 7 -11.91 2.12 6.52
CA SER A 7 -12.17 3.56 6.64
C SER A 7 -11.44 4.35 5.57
N GLU A 8 -12.06 5.42 5.07
CA GLU A 8 -11.46 6.33 4.08
C GLU A 8 -10.09 6.84 4.55
N LYS A 9 -9.97 7.11 5.86
CA LYS A 9 -8.73 7.56 6.50
C LYS A 9 -7.62 6.50 6.39
N SER A 10 -7.90 5.25 6.75
CA SER A 10 -6.90 4.17 6.71
C SER A 10 -6.48 3.85 5.27
N VAL A 11 -7.43 3.85 4.33
CA VAL A 11 -7.12 3.66 2.91
C VAL A 11 -6.26 4.81 2.38
N ALA A 12 -6.62 6.06 2.68
CA ALA A 12 -5.82 7.21 2.27
C ALA A 12 -4.42 7.19 2.89
N ALA A 13 -4.28 6.76 4.15
CA ALA A 13 -2.98 6.60 4.80
C ALA A 13 -2.09 5.59 4.07
N PHE A 14 -2.64 4.41 3.75
CA PHE A 14 -1.96 3.39 2.98
C PHE A 14 -1.54 3.90 1.60
N LEU A 15 -2.45 4.53 0.84
CA LEU A 15 -2.16 4.99 -0.51
C LEU A 15 -1.09 6.09 -0.54
N ASN A 16 -1.09 7.01 0.43
CA ASN A 16 -0.04 8.03 0.53
C ASN A 16 1.34 7.38 0.77
N PHE A 17 1.40 6.38 1.65
CA PHE A 17 2.61 5.58 1.89
C PHE A 17 3.04 4.84 0.62
N TYR A 18 2.13 4.09 -0.01
CA TYR A 18 2.38 3.29 -1.21
C TYR A 18 2.94 4.13 -2.35
N VAL A 19 2.27 5.25 -2.65
CA VAL A 19 2.63 6.18 -3.73
C VAL A 19 3.99 6.82 -3.48
N HIS A 20 4.35 7.08 -2.22
CA HIS A 20 5.70 7.56 -1.86
C HIS A 20 6.76 6.51 -2.20
N HIS A 21 6.57 5.27 -1.72
CA HIS A 21 7.49 4.16 -1.92
C HIS A 21 7.62 3.70 -3.38
N LEU A 22 6.55 3.81 -4.16
CA LEU A 22 6.59 3.53 -5.60
C LEU A 22 7.56 4.45 -6.34
N ARG A 23 7.69 5.73 -5.93
CA ARG A 23 8.64 6.68 -6.55
C ARG A 23 10.08 6.27 -6.35
N ASP A 24 10.36 5.69 -5.20
CA ASP A 24 11.69 5.27 -4.80
C ASP A 24 11.98 3.81 -5.17
N ASN A 25 11.04 3.16 -5.88
CA ASN A 25 11.08 1.74 -6.25
C ASN A 25 11.33 0.82 -5.04
N ASP A 26 10.75 1.17 -3.88
CA ASP A 26 10.92 0.47 -2.60
C ASP A 26 9.58 -0.11 -2.12
N LEU A 27 9.06 -1.12 -2.83
CA LEU A 27 7.84 -1.86 -2.47
C LEU A 27 8.11 -3.35 -2.18
N GLU A 28 9.38 -3.74 -2.03
CA GLU A 28 9.80 -5.13 -1.90
C GLU A 28 9.11 -5.84 -0.73
N ILE A 29 8.91 -5.16 0.40
CA ILE A 29 8.23 -5.78 1.55
C ILE A 29 6.75 -6.02 1.23
N LEU A 30 6.06 -5.08 0.58
CA LEU A 30 4.65 -5.28 0.23
C LEU A 30 4.48 -6.48 -0.71
N SER A 31 5.36 -6.59 -1.70
CA SER A 31 5.36 -7.72 -2.65
C SER A 31 5.61 -9.09 -1.99
N LYS A 32 6.11 -9.16 -0.75
CA LYS A 32 6.24 -10.44 -0.02
C LYS A 32 4.93 -10.94 0.58
N TYR A 33 3.98 -10.03 0.81
CA TYR A 33 2.70 -10.32 1.45
C TYR A 33 1.52 -10.27 0.46
N ASP A 34 1.74 -9.73 -0.74
CA ASP A 34 0.81 -9.73 -1.86
C ASP A 34 0.86 -11.09 -2.59
N VAL A 35 -0.21 -11.87 -2.47
CA VAL A 35 -0.25 -13.25 -2.99
C VAL A 35 -0.71 -13.28 -4.45
N ASP A 36 -1.58 -12.36 -4.82
CA ASP A 36 -2.27 -12.33 -6.12
C ASP A 36 -1.75 -11.22 -7.05
N HIS A 37 -0.56 -10.67 -6.75
CA HIS A 37 0.15 -9.68 -7.57
C HIS A 37 -0.56 -8.32 -7.71
N HIS A 38 -1.40 -7.95 -6.75
CA HIS A 38 -2.13 -6.69 -6.71
C HIS A 38 -1.20 -5.46 -6.70
N VAL A 39 0.00 -5.56 -6.13
CA VAL A 39 1.05 -4.52 -6.18
C VAL A 39 1.46 -4.25 -7.63
N THR A 40 1.64 -5.31 -8.42
CA THR A 40 2.03 -5.15 -9.83
C THR A 40 0.91 -4.48 -10.61
N GLU A 41 -0.34 -4.89 -10.40
CA GLU A 41 -1.50 -4.31 -11.06
C GLU A 41 -1.65 -2.82 -10.73
N LEU A 42 -1.59 -2.48 -9.43
CA LEU A 42 -1.67 -1.10 -8.96
C LEU A 42 -0.52 -0.24 -9.49
N ASN A 43 0.69 -0.79 -9.58
CA ASN A 43 1.84 -0.11 -10.19
C ASN A 43 1.61 0.20 -11.67
N VAL A 44 1.08 -0.76 -12.44
CA VAL A 44 0.76 -0.55 -13.86
C VAL A 44 -0.22 0.60 -14.01
N PHE A 45 -1.27 0.67 -13.19
CA PHE A 45 -2.24 1.77 -13.25
C PHE A 45 -1.60 3.12 -12.94
N ILE A 46 -0.84 3.22 -11.84
CA ILE A 46 -0.20 4.48 -11.43
C ILE A 46 0.81 4.96 -12.48
N LEU A 47 1.61 4.06 -13.04
CA LEU A 47 2.68 4.41 -13.99
C LEU A 47 2.17 4.63 -15.41
N HIS A 48 1.06 4.00 -15.80
CA HIS A 48 0.46 4.20 -17.12
C HIS A 48 -0.13 5.61 -17.27
N ASP A 49 -0.58 6.21 -16.17
CA ASP A 49 -1.20 7.54 -16.21
C ASP A 49 -0.16 8.68 -16.13
N ARG A 50 0.48 8.95 -17.27
CA ARG A 50 1.64 9.87 -17.42
C ARG A 50 1.37 11.34 -17.08
N ASN A 51 0.12 11.73 -16.83
CA ASN A 51 -0.27 13.15 -16.66
C ASN A 51 -0.53 13.57 -15.20
N PHE A 52 -0.42 12.68 -14.23
CA PHE A 52 -0.87 13.00 -12.87
C PHE A 52 0.23 13.46 -11.94
N ARG A 53 -0.07 14.54 -11.19
CA ARG A 53 0.76 15.01 -10.10
C ARG A 53 0.42 14.15 -8.89
N MET A 54 1.42 13.59 -8.21
CA MET A 54 1.26 12.69 -7.07
C MET A 54 0.34 13.21 -5.94
N LYS A 55 0.15 14.52 -5.85
CA LYS A 55 -0.77 15.14 -4.89
C LYS A 55 -2.26 14.86 -5.18
N ASP A 56 -2.60 14.48 -6.42
CA ASP A 56 -3.98 14.30 -6.87
C ASP A 56 -4.31 12.80 -7.12
N ILE A 57 -3.34 11.90 -6.95
CA ILE A 57 -3.49 10.48 -7.32
C ILE A 57 -4.29 9.68 -6.28
N VAL A 58 -4.14 9.98 -4.99
CA VAL A 58 -4.83 9.24 -3.91
C VAL A 58 -6.36 9.34 -4.07
N PRO A 59 -6.96 10.52 -4.28
CA PRO A 59 -8.40 10.60 -4.57
C PRO A 59 -8.83 9.84 -5.83
N VAL A 60 -7.99 9.80 -6.87
CA VAL A 60 -8.31 9.06 -8.12
C VAL A 60 -8.32 7.56 -7.86
N LEU A 61 -7.27 7.04 -7.21
CA LEU A 61 -7.14 5.64 -6.83
C LEU A 61 -8.32 5.19 -5.96
N MET A 62 -8.70 5.98 -4.98
CA MET A 62 -9.84 5.68 -4.12
C MET A 62 -11.17 5.64 -4.88
N ASN A 63 -11.34 6.49 -5.89
CA ASN A 63 -12.58 6.54 -6.66
C ASN A 63 -12.68 5.45 -7.73
N GLN A 64 -11.56 5.08 -8.37
CA GLN A 64 -11.54 4.26 -9.57
C GLN A 64 -10.97 2.86 -9.36
N HIS A 65 -10.15 2.64 -8.33
CA HIS A 65 -9.40 1.40 -8.12
C HIS A 65 -9.64 0.78 -6.72
N GLY A 66 -10.74 1.12 -6.06
CA GLY A 66 -11.02 0.66 -4.69
C GLY A 66 -11.04 -0.86 -4.52
N GLU A 67 -11.44 -1.63 -5.54
CA GLU A 67 -11.45 -3.10 -5.48
C GLU A 67 -10.04 -3.68 -5.34
N ILE A 68 -9.12 -3.33 -6.24
CA ILE A 68 -7.71 -3.78 -6.18
C ILE A 68 -7.04 -3.31 -4.89
N ILE A 69 -7.37 -2.11 -4.43
CA ILE A 69 -6.83 -1.57 -3.16
C ILE A 69 -7.34 -2.39 -1.97
N ASN A 70 -8.61 -2.76 -1.94
CA ASN A 70 -9.16 -3.62 -0.89
C ASN A 70 -8.50 -4.99 -0.92
N LEU A 71 -8.36 -5.62 -2.10
CA LEU A 71 -7.74 -6.94 -2.23
C LEU A 71 -6.28 -6.93 -1.78
N LEU A 72 -5.51 -5.91 -2.17
CA LEU A 72 -4.15 -5.73 -1.67
C LEU A 72 -4.13 -5.57 -0.14
N LEU A 73 -5.01 -4.75 0.43
CA LEU A 73 -5.08 -4.57 1.87
C LEU A 73 -5.47 -5.88 2.59
N GLU A 74 -6.41 -6.65 2.04
CA GLU A 74 -6.81 -7.95 2.58
C GLU A 74 -5.63 -8.93 2.63
N ASP A 75 -4.85 -9.02 1.54
CA ASP A 75 -3.62 -9.81 1.48
C ASP A 75 -2.61 -9.38 2.55
N LEU A 76 -2.33 -8.08 2.65
CA LEU A 76 -1.40 -7.54 3.63
C LEU A 76 -1.85 -7.85 5.07
N ILE A 77 -3.14 -7.69 5.36
CA ILE A 77 -3.70 -7.91 6.70
C ILE A 77 -3.64 -9.39 7.08
N ALA A 78 -4.05 -10.26 6.17
CA ALA A 78 -4.06 -11.70 6.41
C ALA A 78 -2.64 -12.23 6.61
N ASN A 79 -1.70 -11.84 5.74
CA ASN A 79 -0.36 -12.42 5.69
C ASN A 79 0.64 -11.76 6.64
N ALA A 80 0.47 -10.47 6.97
CA ALA A 80 1.32 -9.77 7.93
C ALA A 80 0.66 -9.56 9.30
N HIS A 81 -0.54 -10.11 9.51
CA HIS A 81 -1.32 -10.02 10.75
C HIS A 81 -1.50 -8.56 11.24
N LEU A 82 -1.86 -7.68 10.31
CA LEU A 82 -1.99 -6.25 10.58
C LEU A 82 -3.36 -5.89 11.18
N ASP A 83 -3.39 -4.79 11.92
CA ASP A 83 -4.60 -4.13 12.36
C ASP A 83 -4.76 -2.78 11.64
N MET A 84 -5.76 -2.68 10.77
CA MET A 84 -6.00 -1.48 9.95
C MET A 84 -6.46 -0.27 10.76
N GLU A 85 -6.98 -0.47 11.97
CA GLU A 85 -7.33 0.65 12.86
C GLU A 85 -6.08 1.33 13.42
N GLN A 86 -4.97 0.59 13.52
CA GLN A 86 -3.67 1.10 13.99
C GLN A 86 -2.81 1.69 12.85
N LEU A 87 -3.19 1.44 11.60
CA LEU A 87 -2.50 1.89 10.39
C LEU A 87 -3.25 3.04 9.69
N ASP A 88 -3.73 4.00 10.47
CA ASP A 88 -4.56 5.13 10.01
C ASP A 88 -3.75 6.39 9.62
N THR A 89 -2.42 6.30 9.63
CA THR A 89 -1.51 7.36 9.18
C THR A 89 -0.38 6.80 8.30
N PRO A 90 0.16 7.58 7.35
CA PRO A 90 1.31 7.14 6.55
C PRO A 90 2.54 6.77 7.40
N GLN A 91 2.74 7.45 8.54
CA GLN A 91 3.85 7.16 9.45
C GLN A 91 3.70 5.80 10.15
N ALA A 92 2.46 5.37 10.45
CA ALA A 92 2.22 4.05 11.01
C ALA A 92 2.62 2.94 10.02
N TRP A 93 2.27 3.11 8.74
CA TRP A 93 2.73 2.26 7.65
C TRP A 93 4.25 2.25 7.51
N GLU A 94 4.88 3.43 7.54
CA GLU A 94 6.33 3.58 7.47
C GLU A 94 7.05 2.82 8.59
N ASN A 95 6.54 2.94 9.82
CA ASN A 95 7.12 2.28 10.99
C ASN A 95 7.04 0.75 10.86
N TRP A 96 5.89 0.23 10.44
CA TRP A 96 5.72 -1.19 10.17
C TRP A 96 6.66 -1.67 9.06
N TYR A 97 6.69 -0.96 7.92
CA TYR A 97 7.51 -1.32 6.76
C TYR A 97 9.01 -1.37 7.11
N ARG A 98 9.51 -0.36 7.85
CA ARG A 98 10.89 -0.35 8.35
C ARG A 98 11.17 -1.50 9.32
N GLY A 99 10.21 -1.83 10.19
CA GLY A 99 10.30 -2.97 11.10
C GLY A 99 10.46 -4.30 10.37
N GLN A 100 9.71 -4.51 9.29
CA GLN A 100 9.86 -5.71 8.45
C GLN A 100 11.20 -5.71 7.69
N LYS A 101 11.59 -4.58 7.11
CA LYS A 101 12.85 -4.45 6.37
C LYS A 101 14.07 -4.72 7.25
N ALA A 102 14.03 -4.31 8.53
CA ALA A 102 15.09 -4.60 9.49
C ALA A 102 15.26 -6.11 9.74
N GLN A 103 14.17 -6.87 9.84
CA GLN A 103 14.21 -8.32 10.06
C GLN A 103 14.83 -9.08 8.87
N ILE A 104 14.72 -8.55 7.66
CA ILE A 104 15.31 -9.16 6.45
C ILE A 104 16.82 -8.91 6.37
N HIS A 105 17.31 -7.81 6.96
CA HIS A 105 18.72 -7.42 6.89
C HIS A 105 19.53 -7.80 8.13
N GLU A 106 18.93 -8.37 9.17
CA GLU A 106 19.68 -8.99 10.27
C GLU A 106 20.10 -10.42 9.86
N PRO A 107 21.39 -10.69 9.61
CA PRO A 107 21.86 -12.07 9.56
C PRO A 107 21.69 -12.66 10.96
N GLU A 108 21.08 -13.85 11.04
CA GLU A 108 20.95 -14.65 12.26
C GLU A 108 22.25 -14.56 13.08
N ARG A 109 22.17 -14.01 14.30
CA ARG A 109 23.29 -13.96 15.25
C ARG A 109 23.45 -15.27 15.99
#